data_AF-A0A534KD43-F1
#
_entry.id   AF-A0A534KD43-F1
#
_cell.length_a   1.000
_cell.length_b   1.000
_cell.length_c   1.000
_cell.angle_alpha   90.00
_cell.angle_beta   90.00
_cell.angle_gamma   90.00
#
_symmetry.space_group_name_H-M   'P 1'
#
loop_
_entity.id
_entity.type
_entity.pdbx_description
1 polymer ?
#
loop_
_entity_poly.entity_id
_entity_poly.type
_entity_poly.pdbx_seq_one_letter_code
_entity_poly.pdbx_strand_id
1 'polypeptide(L)'
;MTSKADADWHRRMAAHLFNSTWTLIEKKRRTKEERDTMIHMAHASRYHWGVVGGPKELAIGEWQISHVYAVVGRPEPSLFHAQRCLEICEAHKIGDFPL
;
A
#
# COMPACT_ATOMS: atom_id res chain seq x y z
N MET A 1 22.46 6.44 6.76
CA MET A 1 21.79 7.18 5.66
C MET A 1 21.79 6.28 4.45
N THR A 2 20.62 6.07 3.86
CA THR A 2 20.42 5.26 2.64
C THR A 2 21.15 5.94 1.47
N SER A 3 21.88 5.20 0.62
CA SER A 3 22.54 5.81 -0.54
C SER A 3 21.50 6.31 -1.55
N LYS A 4 21.90 7.21 -2.47
CA LYS A 4 21.00 7.64 -3.55
C LYS A 4 20.49 6.46 -4.39
N ALA A 5 21.37 5.52 -4.71
CA ALA A 5 21.02 4.32 -5.47
C ALA A 5 20.00 3.45 -4.73
N ASP A 6 20.17 3.27 -3.42
CA ASP A 6 19.23 2.53 -2.58
C ASP A 6 17.87 3.25 -2.49
N ALA A 7 17.88 4.58 -2.35
CA ALA A 7 16.66 5.37 -2.30
C ALA A 7 15.86 5.27 -3.62
N ASP A 8 16.56 5.34 -4.75
CA ASP A 8 15.95 5.18 -6.07
C ASP A 8 15.44 3.75 -6.30
N TRP A 9 16.11 2.73 -5.76
CA TRP A 9 15.61 1.36 -5.77
C TRP A 9 14.32 1.22 -4.95
N HIS A 10 14.29 1.71 -3.70
CA HIS A 10 13.10 1.69 -2.86
C HIS A 10 11.91 2.40 -3.52
N ARG A 11 12.12 3.57 -4.12
CA ARG A 11 11.05 4.31 -4.81
C ARG A 11 10.48 3.51 -5.98
N ARG A 12 11.36 2.90 -6.79
CA ARG A 12 10.94 2.04 -7.92
C ARG A 12 10.17 0.82 -7.43
N MET A 13 10.63 0.14 -6.39
CA MET A 13 9.95 -1.02 -5.83
C MET A 13 8.60 -0.65 -5.21
N ALA A 14 8.51 0.46 -4.49
CA ALA A 14 7.25 0.92 -3.91
C ALA A 14 6.18 1.12 -4.99
N ALA A 15 6.50 1.86 -6.06
CA ALA A 15 5.59 2.12 -7.17
C ALA A 15 5.27 0.85 -7.99
N HIS A 16 6.27 0.01 -8.28
CA HIS A 16 6.07 -1.23 -9.02
C HIS A 16 5.11 -2.17 -8.28
N LEU A 17 5.36 -2.43 -6.99
CA LEU A 17 4.52 -3.31 -6.19
C LEU A 17 3.11 -2.75 -5.99
N PHE A 18 2.98 -1.42 -5.83
CA PHE A 18 1.68 -0.75 -5.74
C PHE A 18 0.84 -1.00 -7.00
N ASN A 19 1.42 -0.76 -8.17
CA ASN A 19 0.73 -0.93 -9.45
C ASN A 19 0.42 -2.40 -9.75
N SER A 20 1.35 -3.30 -9.46
CA SER A 20 1.14 -4.74 -9.68
C SER A 20 0.12 -5.34 -8.70
N THR A 21 -0.03 -4.77 -7.50
CA THR A 21 -1.12 -5.11 -6.57
C THR A 21 -2.49 -4.81 -7.20
N TRP A 22 -2.63 -3.68 -7.90
CA TRP A 22 -3.87 -3.33 -8.61
C TRP A 22 -4.24 -4.32 -9.71
N THR A 23 -3.26 -4.82 -10.47
CA THR A 23 -3.51 -5.88 -11.46
C THR A 23 -4.15 -7.12 -10.84
N LEU A 24 -3.78 -7.46 -9.59
CA LEU A 24 -4.41 -8.56 -8.86
C LEU A 24 -5.78 -8.18 -8.30
N ILE A 25 -5.96 -6.96 -7.79
CA ILE A 25 -7.26 -6.45 -7.32
C ILE A 25 -8.32 -6.54 -8.44
N GLU A 26 -7.97 -6.11 -9.65
CA GLU A 26 -8.86 -6.09 -10.82
C GLU A 26 -9.16 -7.47 -11.41
N LYS A 27 -8.39 -8.50 -11.02
CA LYS A 27 -8.57 -9.85 -11.54
C LYS A 27 -9.86 -10.48 -11.00
N LYS A 28 -10.79 -10.80 -11.91
CA LYS A 28 -12.13 -11.38 -11.62
C LYS A 28 -12.09 -12.66 -10.78
N ARG A 29 -11.11 -13.54 -11.02
CA ARG A 29 -10.92 -14.79 -10.29
C ARG A 29 -9.45 -14.92 -9.91
N ARG A 30 -9.17 -14.87 -8.61
CA ARG A 30 -7.84 -15.07 -8.03
C ARG A 30 -7.75 -16.45 -7.39
N THR A 31 -6.61 -17.13 -7.56
CA THR A 31 -6.29 -18.31 -6.76
C THR A 31 -5.96 -17.91 -5.32
N LYS A 32 -5.78 -18.88 -4.42
CA LYS A 32 -5.35 -18.61 -3.05
C LYS A 32 -3.96 -17.95 -3.04
N GLU A 33 -3.04 -18.46 -3.84
CA GLU A 33 -1.66 -17.99 -3.95
C GLU A 33 -1.61 -16.56 -4.47
N GLU A 34 -2.50 -16.19 -5.41
CA GLU A 34 -2.61 -14.83 -5.91
C GLU A 34 -3.18 -13.86 -4.87
N ARG A 35 -4.10 -14.32 -4.00
CA ARG A 35 -4.60 -13.53 -2.87
C ARG A 35 -3.48 -13.28 -1.86
N ASP A 36 -2.70 -14.30 -1.53
CA ASP A 36 -1.57 -14.18 -0.61
C ASP A 36 -0.50 -13.25 -1.19
N THR A 37 -0.18 -13.41 -2.48
CA THR A 37 0.75 -12.54 -3.21
C THR A 37 0.29 -11.07 -3.19
N MET A 38 -1.00 -10.81 -3.46
CA MET A 38 -1.58 -9.46 -3.42
C MET A 38 -1.40 -8.79 -2.05
N ILE A 39 -1.61 -9.55 -0.95
CA ILE A 39 -1.39 -9.06 0.40
C ILE A 39 0.09 -8.72 0.63
N HIS A 40 1.01 -9.62 0.28
CA HIS A 40 2.43 -9.39 0.46
C HIS A 40 2.96 -8.19 -0.33
N MET A 41 2.49 -8.02 -1.58
CA MET A 41 2.89 -6.90 -2.43
C MET A 41 2.42 -5.55 -1.89
N ALA A 42 1.18 -5.46 -1.39
CA ALA A 42 0.66 -4.23 -0.79
C ALA A 42 1.49 -3.81 0.44
N HIS A 43 1.80 -4.76 1.32
CA HIS A 43 2.65 -4.51 2.50
C HIS A 43 4.08 -4.13 2.10
N ALA A 44 4.68 -4.83 1.12
CA ALA A 44 6.02 -4.53 0.65
C ALA A 44 6.11 -3.15 -0.03
N SER A 45 5.08 -2.75 -0.79
CA SER A 45 4.96 -1.40 -1.35
C SER A 45 4.96 -0.34 -0.24
N ARG A 46 4.06 -0.49 0.74
CA ARG A 46 3.95 0.42 1.89
C ARG A 46 5.25 0.50 2.69
N TYR A 47 5.94 -0.63 2.86
CA TYR A 47 7.24 -0.67 3.52
C TYR A 47 8.25 0.20 2.78
N HIS A 48 8.38 0.04 1.47
CA HIS A 48 9.30 0.85 0.68
C HIS A 48 8.94 2.34 0.67
N TRP A 49 7.66 2.70 0.67
CA TRP A 49 7.26 4.08 0.90
C TRP A 49 7.65 4.60 2.28
N GLY A 50 7.69 3.74 3.31
CA GLY A 50 8.23 4.10 4.62
C GLY A 50 9.72 4.42 4.63
N VAL A 51 10.48 3.96 3.63
CA VAL A 51 11.91 4.25 3.52
C VAL A 51 12.18 5.55 2.77
N VAL A 52 11.40 5.87 1.72
CA VAL A 52 11.73 6.99 0.79
C VAL A 52 10.58 7.93 0.44
N GLY A 53 9.37 7.61 0.87
CA GLY A 53 8.17 8.41 0.66
C GLY A 53 7.95 9.44 1.77
N GLY A 54 6.89 10.23 1.63
CA GLY A 54 6.40 11.14 2.65
C GLY A 54 5.04 10.69 3.19
N PRO A 55 4.39 11.54 4.00
CA PRO A 55 3.09 11.23 4.61
C PRO A 55 2.02 10.82 3.60
N LYS A 56 2.02 11.42 2.40
CA LYS A 56 1.07 11.08 1.34
C LYS A 56 1.25 9.64 0.85
N GLU A 57 2.48 9.25 0.52
CA GLU A 57 2.78 7.90 0.07
C GLU A 57 2.50 6.86 1.15
N LEU A 58 2.75 7.21 2.42
CA LEU A 58 2.38 6.38 3.57
C LEU A 58 0.87 6.16 3.64
N ALA A 59 0.08 7.24 3.59
CA ALA A 59 -1.37 7.15 3.66
C ALA A 59 -1.96 6.32 2.50
N ILE A 60 -1.47 6.54 1.27
CA ILE A 60 -1.88 5.76 0.09
C ILE A 60 -1.53 4.27 0.27
N GLY A 61 -0.35 3.95 0.83
CA GLY A 61 0.05 2.58 1.11
C GLY A 61 -0.86 1.90 2.14
N GLU A 62 -1.17 2.57 3.25
CA GLU A 62 -2.11 2.07 4.26
C GLU A 62 -3.51 1.86 3.65
N TRP A 63 -3.98 2.80 2.83
CA TRP A 63 -5.25 2.68 2.13
C TRP A 63 -5.29 1.45 1.21
N GLN A 64 -4.25 1.20 0.40
CA GLN A 64 -4.23 0.04 -0.49
C GLN A 64 -4.23 -1.28 0.29
N ILE A 65 -3.53 -1.36 1.42
CA ILE A 65 -3.56 -2.55 2.27
C ILE A 65 -4.98 -2.76 2.84
N SER A 66 -5.63 -1.69 3.30
CA SER A 66 -7.02 -1.75 3.76
C SER A 66 -7.95 -2.28 2.67
N HIS A 67 -7.82 -1.76 1.45
CA HIS A 67 -8.60 -2.18 0.29
C HIS A 67 -8.34 -3.66 -0.07
N VAL A 68 -7.08 -4.10 -0.08
CA VAL A 68 -6.70 -5.49 -0.33
C VAL A 68 -7.37 -6.43 0.67
N TYR A 69 -7.37 -6.08 1.97
CA TYR A 69 -8.02 -6.90 2.99
C TYR A 69 -9.54 -6.94 2.85
N ALA A 70 -10.17 -5.84 2.43
CA ALA A 70 -11.60 -5.84 2.09
C ALA A 70 -11.88 -6.79 0.90
N VAL A 71 -11.07 -6.73 -0.15
CA VAL A 71 -11.17 -7.59 -1.35
C VAL A 71 -10.96 -9.08 -1.05
N VAL A 72 -10.20 -9.42 0.00
CA VAL A 72 -10.03 -10.82 0.46
C VAL A 72 -10.95 -11.20 1.62
N GLY A 73 -11.89 -10.34 2.02
CA GLY A 73 -12.90 -10.65 3.04
C GLY A 73 -12.33 -10.77 4.46
N ARG A 74 -11.30 -9.99 4.80
CA ARG A 74 -10.69 -9.95 6.15
C ARG A 74 -10.94 -8.57 6.77
N PRO A 75 -12.06 -8.38 7.51
CA PRO A 75 -12.51 -7.06 7.95
C PRO A 75 -11.60 -6.42 9.01
N GLU A 76 -11.12 -7.19 9.99
CA GLU A 76 -10.27 -6.67 11.08
C GLU A 76 -9.01 -5.96 10.56
N PRO A 77 -8.14 -6.57 9.74
CA PRO A 77 -6.94 -5.88 9.26
C PRO A 77 -7.29 -4.78 8.25
N SER A 78 -8.43 -4.88 7.54
CA SER A 78 -8.90 -3.81 6.67
C SER A 78 -9.20 -2.53 7.46
N LEU A 79 -9.92 -2.66 8.59
CA LEU A 79 -10.24 -1.53 9.48
C LEU A 79 -8.99 -0.97 10.14
N PHE A 80 -8.06 -1.82 10.59
CA PHE A 80 -6.80 -1.37 11.17
C PHE A 80 -6.05 -0.44 10.21
N HIS A 81 -5.84 -0.87 8.96
CA HIS A 81 -5.11 -0.06 7.97
C HIS A 81 -5.90 1.17 7.50
N ALA A 82 -7.24 1.10 7.46
CA ALA A 82 -8.07 2.27 7.17
C ALA A 82 -7.89 3.35 8.25
N GLN A 83 -7.87 2.96 9.53
CA GLN A 83 -7.66 3.88 10.64
C GLN A 83 -6.26 4.50 10.59
N ARG A 84 -5.23 3.72 10.28
CA ARG A 84 -3.86 4.24 10.11
C ARG A 84 -3.75 5.23 8.96
N CYS A 85 -4.42 4.97 7.83
CA CYS A 85 -4.51 5.93 6.74
C CYS A 85 -5.12 7.25 7.21
N LEU A 86 -6.27 7.19 7.90
CA LEU A 86 -6.97 8.37 8.42
C LEU A 86 -6.09 9.16 9.39
N GLU A 87 -5.44 8.51 10.35
CA GLU A 87 -4.52 9.14 11.30
C GLU A 87 -3.41 9.94 10.60
N ILE A 88 -2.81 9.36 9.54
CA ILE A 88 -1.77 10.04 8.77
C ILE A 88 -2.36 11.25 8.02
N CYS A 89 -3.56 11.12 7.46
CA CYS A 89 -4.20 12.21 6.73
C CYS A 89 -4.52 13.39 7.65
N GLU A 90 -5.10 13.12 8.81
CA GLU A 90 -5.43 14.13 9.81
C GLU A 90 -4.17 14.83 10.33
N ALA A 91 -3.14 14.05 10.69
CA ALA A 91 -1.88 14.58 11.22
C ALA A 91 -1.15 15.49 10.20
N HIS A 92 -1.26 15.20 8.91
CA HIS A 92 -0.56 15.91 7.84
C HIS A 92 -1.47 16.80 6.96
N LYS A 93 -2.75 16.95 7.33
CA LYS A 93 -3.76 17.75 6.59
C LYS A 93 -3.87 17.36 5.12
N ILE A 94 -3.84 16.06 4.84
CA ILE A 94 -4.01 15.52 3.49
C ILE A 94 -5.52 15.44 3.22
N GLY A 95 -6.03 16.34 2.37
CA GLY A 95 -7.46 16.42 2.05
C GLY A 95 -7.88 15.67 0.77
N ASP A 96 -6.98 15.60 -0.22
CA ASP A 96 -7.28 14.97 -1.52
C ASP A 96 -6.32 13.83 -1.82
N PHE A 97 -6.90 12.65 -2.11
CA PHE A 97 -6.19 11.56 -2.76
C PHE A 97 -6.51 11.58 -4.26
N PRO A 98 -5.53 11.75 -5.14
CA PRO A 98 -5.68 11.31 -6.52
C PRO A 98 -5.62 9.78 -6.50
N LEU A 99 -6.78 9.14 -6.33
CA LEU A 99 -6.95 7.70 -6.58
C LEU A 99 -7.13 7.47 -8.08
#